data_AF-A0A967LYH5-F1
#
_entry.id   AF-A0A967LYH5-F1
#
_cell.length_a   1.000
_cell.length_b   1.000
_cell.length_c   1.000
_cell.angle_alpha   90.00
_cell.angle_beta   90.00
_cell.angle_gamma   90.00
#
_symmetry.space_group_name_H-M   'P 1'
#
loop_
_entity.id
_entity.type
_entity.pdbx_description
1 polymer ?
#
loop_
_entity_poly.entity_id
_entity_poly.type
_entity_poly.pdbx_seq_one_letter_code
_entity_poly.pdbx_strand_id
1 'polypeptide(L)' 'VVIPTIEFKLNFLRPAGGQDVIARGRVAHHGRRIAVCQVDLSTESETLLATGLFTYMIKEIEKE' A
#
# COMPACT_ATOMS: atom_id res chain seq x y z
N VAL A 1 -17.30 -1.45 7.52
CA VAL A 1 -15.92 -1.20 8.00
C VAL A 1 -15.38 0.01 7.26
N VAL A 2 -14.74 0.94 7.97
CA VAL A 2 -13.88 1.97 7.37
C VAL A 2 -12.43 1.60 7.64
N ILE A 3 -11.56 1.90 6.68
CA ILE A 3 -10.14 1.58 6.73
C ILE A 3 -9.32 2.86 6.49
N PRO A 4 -9.23 3.79 7.46
CA PRO A 4 -8.43 4.99 7.28
C PRO A 4 -6.93 4.64 7.34
N THR A 5 -6.14 5.31 6.52
CA THR A 5 -4.68 5.30 6.61
C THR A 5 -4.24 5.99 7.91
N ILE A 6 -3.37 5.34 8.67
CA ILE A 6 -2.73 5.91 9.85
C ILE A 6 -1.45 6.64 9.43
N GLU A 7 -0.55 5.90 8.78
CA GLU A 7 0.72 6.40 8.28
C GLU A 7 1.23 5.53 7.15
N PHE A 8 2.20 6.04 6.39
CA PHE A 8 2.93 5.25 5.42
C PHE A 8 4.33 5.83 5.19
N LYS A 9 5.24 4.96 4.76
CA LYS A 9 6.54 5.33 4.20
C LYS A 9 6.60 4.81 2.77
N LEU A 10 6.90 5.69 1.82
CA LEU A 10 7.13 5.34 0.42
C LEU A 10 8.56 5.77 0.02
N ASN A 11 9.26 4.91 -0.70
CA ASN A 11 10.57 5.21 -1.27
C ASN A 11 10.45 5.23 -2.79
N PHE A 12 10.79 6.35 -3.42
CA PHE A 12 10.91 6.46 -4.87
C PHE A 12 12.34 6.09 -5.27
N LEU A 13 12.49 5.03 -6.07
CA LEU A 13 13.78 4.51 -6.49
C LEU A 13 14.15 5.00 -7.88
N ARG A 14 13.16 5.09 -8.79
CA ARG A 14 13.35 5.45 -10.20
C ARG A 14 12.12 6.20 -10.76
N PRO A 15 12.28 7.11 -11.72
CA PRO A 15 11.15 7.73 -12.42
C PRO A 15 10.43 6.71 -13.31
N ALA A 16 9.11 6.85 -13.46
CA ALA A 16 8.29 5.97 -14.31
C ALA A 16 8.43 6.24 -15.82
N GLY A 17 8.99 7.39 -16.22
CA GLY A 17 9.33 7.66 -17.62
C GLY A 17 8.17 7.65 -18.62
N GLY A 18 6.93 7.84 -18.16
CA GLY A 18 5.72 7.77 -19.00
C GLY A 18 5.24 6.36 -19.33
N GLN A 19 5.83 5.33 -18.71
CA GLN A 19 5.40 3.94 -18.84
C GLN A 19 4.22 3.66 -17.91
N ASP A 20 3.43 2.64 -18.24
CA ASP A 20 2.41 2.13 -17.34
C ASP A 20 3.04 1.57 -16.05
N VAL A 21 2.39 1.86 -14.92
CA VAL A 21 2.86 1.48 -13.59
C VAL A 21 1.92 0.46 -13.00
N ILE A 22 2.47 -0.70 -12.62
CA ILE A 22 1.76 -1.77 -11.93
C ILE A 22 2.02 -1.64 -10.43
N ALA A 23 0.95 -1.47 -9.65
CA ALA A 23 1.01 -1.51 -8.18
C ALA A 23 0.60 -2.90 -7.68
N ARG A 24 1.47 -3.56 -6.92
CA ARG A 24 1.15 -4.84 -6.26
C ARG A 24 1.19 -4.66 -4.74
N GLY A 25 0.02 -4.80 -4.12
CA GLY A 25 -0.13 -4.77 -2.68
C GLY A 25 -0.14 -6.18 -2.07
N ARG A 26 0.49 -6.33 -0.91
CA ARG A 26 0.43 -7.53 -0.07
C ARG A 26 0.11 -7.13 1.35
N VAL A 27 -0.89 -7.78 1.94
CA VAL A 27 -1.13 -7.67 3.39
C VAL A 27 0.00 -8.39 4.12
N ALA A 28 0.85 -7.62 4.79
CA ALA A 28 1.94 -8.15 5.62
C ALA A 28 1.43 -8.59 6.99
N HIS A 29 0.43 -7.88 7.54
CA HIS A 29 -0.23 -8.22 8.80
C HIS A 29 -1.70 -7.77 8.79
N HIS A 30 -2.59 -8.59 9.35
CA HIS A 30 -4.00 -8.26 9.52
C HIS A 30 -4.44 -8.59 10.96
N GLY A 31 -4.42 -7.58 11.82
CA GLY A 31 -4.89 -7.67 13.19
C GLY A 31 -6.34 -7.22 13.34
N ARG A 32 -6.83 -7.16 14.58
CA ARG A 32 -8.22 -6.73 14.88
C ARG A 32 -8.47 -5.25 14.56
N ARG A 33 -7.51 -4.37 14.82
CA ARG A 33 -7.66 -2.91 14.66
C ARG A 33 -6.66 -2.30 13.70
N ILE A 34 -5.62 -3.03 13.29
CA ILE A 34 -4.51 -2.53 12.48
C ILE A 34 -4.21 -3.53 11.38
N ALA A 35 -4.04 -3.04 10.16
CA ALA A 35 -3.47 -3.81 9.05
C ALA A 35 -2.20 -3.12 8.55
N VAL A 36 -1.21 -3.91 8.19
CA VAL A 36 0.03 -3.43 7.55
C VAL A 36 0.10 -4.05 6.16
N CYS A 37 0.26 -3.20 5.15
CA CYS A 37 0.41 -3.63 3.75
C CYS A 37 1.76 -3.16 3.22
N GLN A 38 2.44 -4.02 2.47
CA GLN A 38 3.54 -3.62 1.60
C GLN A 38 2.99 -3.39 0.19
N VAL A 39 3.44 -2.34 -0.48
CA VAL A 39 3.11 -2.07 -1.88
C VAL A 39 4.39 -1.80 -2.65
N ASP A 40 4.55 -2.54 -3.75
CA ASP A 40 5.63 -2.33 -4.71
C ASP A 40 5.06 -1.81 -6.02
N LEU A 41 5.72 -0.81 -6.60
CA LEU A 41 5.40 -0.24 -7.91
C LEU A 41 6.46 -0.67 -8.91
N SER A 42 6.05 -1.25 -10.03
CA SER A 42 6.95 -1.65 -11.11
C SER A 42 6.43 -1.24 -12.48
N THR A 43 7.29 -1.22 -13.48
CA THR A 43 6.88 -1.25 -14.89
C THR A 43 6.29 -2.63 -15.24
N GLU A 44 5.76 -2.77 -16.46
CA GLU A 44 5.39 -4.09 -17.03
C GLU A 44 6.60 -5.04 -17.14
N SER A 45 7.79 -4.50 -17.40
CA SER A 45 9.06 -5.23 -17.42
C SER A 45 9.64 -5.50 -16.03
N GLU A 46 8.83 -5.40 -14.97
CA GLU A 46 9.20 -5.67 -13.57
C GLU A 46 10.34 -4.80 -13.02
N THR A 47 10.61 -3.64 -13.62
CA THR A 47 11.56 -2.69 -13.05
C THR A 47 10.93 -2.01 -11.85
N LEU A 48 11.50 -2.22 -10.65
CA LEU A 48 11.01 -1.60 -9.41
C LEU A 48 11.23 -0.08 -9.42
N LEU A 49 10.12 0.66 -9.31
CA LEU A 49 10.04 2.11 -9.32
C LEU A 49 9.92 2.69 -7.91
N ALA A 50 9.11 2.04 -7.07
CA ALA A 50 8.93 2.45 -5.68
C ALA A 50 8.52 1.26 -4.80
N THR A 51 8.76 1.38 -3.50
CA THR A 51 8.29 0.42 -2.48
C THR A 51 7.88 1.15 -1.22
N GLY A 52 6.81 0.70 -0.58
CA GLY A 52 6.29 1.33 0.62
C GLY A 52 5.59 0.38 1.58
N LEU A 53 5.54 0.81 2.84
CA LEU A 53 4.75 0.21 3.90
C LEU A 53 3.65 1.17 4.30
N PHE A 54 2.44 0.63 4.45
CA PHE A 54 1.22 1.37 4.73
C PHE A 54 0.55 0.74 5.94
N THR A 55 0.24 1.58 6.93
CA THR A 55 -0.43 1.17 8.16
C THR A 55 -1.84 1.73 8.15
N TYR A 56 -2.83 0.85 8.30
CA TYR A 56 -4.25 1.18 8.28
C TYR A 56 -4.92 0.84 9.60
N MET A 57 -5.94 1.61 9.98
CA MET A 57 -6.86 1.24 11.04
C MET A 57 -8.02 0.42 10.47
N ILE A 58 -8.51 -0.58 11.21
CA ILE A 58 -9.75 -1.28 10.89
C ILE A 58 -10.80 -0.84 11.92
N LYS A 59 -11.85 -0.16 11.45
CA LYS A 59 -12.95 0.30 12.31
C LYS A 59 -14.27 -0.21 11.75
N GLU A 60 -14.99 -0.97 12.56
CA GLU A 60 -16.38 -1.33 12.27
C GLU A 60 -17.27 -0.09 12.39
N ILE A 61 -18.25 0.02 11.49
CA ILE A 61 -19.24 1.09 11.55
C ILE A 61 -20.44 0.47 12.26
N GLU A 62 -20.73 0.94 13.47
CA GLU A 62 -22.00 0.61 14.13
C GLU A 62 -23.13 1.25 13.32
N LYS A 63 -24.12 0.43 12.97
CA LYS A 63 -25.38 0.95 12.42
C LYS A 63 -26.28 1.24 13.61
N GLU A 64 -26.65 2.50 13.79
CA GLU A 64 -27.84 2.87 14.58
C GLU A 64 -29.11 2.31 13.91
#